data_AF-A0A9E1ZEX3-F1
#
_entry.id   AF-A0A9E1ZEX3-F1
#
_cell.length_a   1.000
_cell.length_b   1.000
_cell.length_c   1.000
_cell.angle_alpha   90.00
_cell.angle_beta   90.00
_cell.angle_gamma   90.00
#
_symmetry.space_group_name_H-M   'P 1'
#
loop_
_entity.id
_entity.type
_entity.pdbx_description
1 polymer ?
#
loop_
_entity_poly.entity_id
_entity_poly.type
_entity_poly.pdbx_seq_one_letter_code
_entity_poly.pdbx_strand_id
1 'polypeptide(L)'
;MERFKLSENFVSKYKRKKPPFGFNGLGELVYMRTYSRIKENGKNERWWETIKRVVEGTYSMQKNWIDSHQLGWNPWQAQASAQEMYDRMFNMKFLPPGRGLWAMGTSITEERNLYAALNNCAFVSTSTIKDDYSKPFCFLMDASMLGVGVGFDTKGAGEIVVKGINKDRKITTYQIPDTREGWVKSL
;
A
#
# COMPACT_ATOMS: atom_id res chain seq x y z
N MET A 1 15.76 -5.78 -12.19
CA MET A 1 16.66 -5.49 -11.06
C MET A 1 16.57 -6.61 -10.04
N GLU A 2 17.69 -6.99 -9.45
CA GLU A 2 17.70 -7.97 -8.35
C GLU A 2 17.11 -7.35 -7.07
N ARG A 3 16.13 -8.04 -6.47
CA ARG A 3 15.47 -7.66 -5.22
C ARG A 3 16.40 -7.89 -4.02
N PHE A 4 16.25 -7.05 -3.00
CA PHE A 4 16.95 -7.26 -1.73
C PHE A 4 16.39 -8.48 -1.00
N LYS A 5 17.28 -9.28 -0.41
CA LYS A 5 16.93 -10.44 0.43
C LYS A 5 17.72 -10.40 1.72
N LEU A 6 17.07 -10.71 2.84
CA LEU A 6 17.74 -10.91 4.11
C LEU A 6 18.56 -12.21 4.06
N SER A 7 19.68 -12.24 4.82
CA SER A 7 20.43 -13.48 5.01
C SER A 7 19.53 -14.59 5.59
N GLU A 8 19.51 -15.76 4.94
CA GLU A 8 18.74 -16.92 5.43
C GLU A 8 19.21 -17.43 6.80
N ASN A 9 20.52 -17.28 7.09
CA ASN A 9 21.08 -17.61 8.40
C ASN A 9 20.54 -16.69 9.49
N PHE A 10 20.29 -15.42 9.18
CA PHE A 10 19.67 -14.47 10.10
C PHE A 10 18.19 -14.82 10.33
N VAL A 11 17.41 -14.96 9.26
CA VAL A 11 15.96 -15.24 9.34
C VAL A 11 15.68 -16.56 10.07
N SER A 12 16.53 -17.57 9.89
CA SER A 12 16.35 -18.89 10.51
C SER A 12 16.33 -18.86 12.04
N LYS A 13 16.91 -17.83 12.67
CA LYS A 13 16.85 -17.59 14.13
C LYS A 13 15.42 -17.34 14.64
N TYR A 14 14.52 -16.89 13.76
CA TYR A 14 13.15 -16.50 14.13
C TYR A 14 12.09 -17.55 13.81
N LYS A 15 12.40 -18.55 12.96
CA LYS A 15 11.44 -19.56 12.47
C LYS A 15 10.74 -20.35 13.61
N ARG A 16 11.44 -20.54 14.73
CA ARG A 16 10.97 -21.26 15.93
C ARG A 16 10.77 -20.35 17.14
N LYS A 17 11.03 -19.04 17.02
CA LYS A 17 10.87 -18.10 18.12
C LYS A 17 9.39 -17.73 18.25
N LYS A 18 8.84 -17.81 19.46
CA LYS A 18 7.48 -17.36 19.72
C LYS A 18 7.43 -15.83 19.62
N PRO A 19 6.61 -15.24 18.73
CA PRO A 19 6.43 -13.80 18.69
C PRO A 19 5.75 -13.29 19.95
N PRO A 20 6.07 -12.09 20.43
CA PRO A 20 5.48 -11.52 21.63
C PRO A 20 4.10 -10.89 21.35
N PHE A 21 3.19 -11.63 20.69
CA PHE A 21 1.79 -11.21 20.55
C PHE A 21 1.17 -11.18 21.95
N GLY A 22 1.05 -9.99 22.54
CA GLY A 22 0.52 -9.79 23.88
C GLY A 22 -0.98 -10.11 24.00
N PHE A 23 -1.59 -9.65 25.10
CA PHE A 23 -3.05 -9.76 25.32
C PHE A 23 -3.58 -11.20 25.29
N ASN A 24 -2.86 -12.13 25.92
CA ASN A 24 -3.26 -13.55 26.05
C ASN A 24 -3.63 -14.22 24.71
N GLY A 25 -2.91 -13.91 23.63
CA GLY A 25 -3.12 -14.49 22.31
C GLY A 25 -4.08 -13.73 21.41
N LEU A 26 -4.77 -12.69 21.91
CA LEU A 26 -5.61 -11.84 21.06
C LEU A 26 -4.81 -11.18 19.93
N GLY A 27 -3.57 -10.74 20.22
CA GLY A 27 -2.70 -10.15 19.20
C GLY A 27 -2.38 -11.14 18.07
N GLU A 28 -2.18 -12.41 18.40
CA GLU A 28 -1.88 -13.46 17.41
C GLU A 28 -3.12 -13.79 16.59
N LEU A 29 -4.28 -13.89 17.24
CA LEU A 29 -5.55 -14.08 16.55
C LEU A 29 -5.81 -12.96 15.54
N VAL A 30 -5.67 -11.69 15.95
CA VAL A 30 -5.84 -10.52 15.08
C VAL A 30 -4.86 -10.54 13.92
N TYR A 31 -3.60 -10.87 14.17
CA TYR A 31 -2.60 -11.02 13.11
C TYR A 31 -3.01 -12.08 12.08
N MET A 32 -3.40 -13.27 12.55
CA MET A 32 -3.77 -14.39 11.68
C MET A 32 -4.99 -14.08 10.82
N ARG A 33 -5.99 -13.35 11.34
CA ARG A 33 -7.19 -12.99 10.58
C ARG A 33 -7.05 -11.78 9.66
N THR A 34 -6.07 -10.89 9.90
CA THR A 34 -6.03 -9.58 9.23
C THR A 34 -4.77 -9.33 8.41
N TYR A 35 -3.60 -9.82 8.86
CA TYR A 35 -2.31 -9.46 8.23
C TYR A 35 -1.56 -10.64 7.62
N SER A 36 -1.83 -11.86 8.10
CA SER A 36 -1.29 -13.08 7.52
C SER A 36 -1.90 -13.33 6.14
N ARG A 37 -1.07 -13.33 5.09
CA ARG A 37 -1.55 -13.69 3.75
C ARG A 37 -1.56 -15.20 3.57
N ILE A 38 -2.39 -15.67 2.65
CA ILE A 38 -2.36 -17.06 2.18
C ILE A 38 -1.20 -17.20 1.19
N LYS A 39 -0.29 -18.14 1.48
CA LYS A 39 0.81 -18.52 0.60
C LYS A 39 0.30 -19.44 -0.51
N GLU A 40 1.13 -19.67 -1.53
CA GLU A 40 0.81 -20.57 -2.65
C GLU A 40 0.43 -21.98 -2.21
N ASN A 41 1.00 -22.45 -1.10
CA ASN A 41 0.69 -23.76 -0.52
C ASN A 41 -0.61 -23.79 0.32
N GLY A 42 -1.44 -22.74 0.23
CA GLY A 42 -2.71 -22.62 0.94
C GLY A 42 -2.59 -22.32 2.44
N LYS A 43 -1.38 -22.24 2.99
CA LYS A 43 -1.16 -21.94 4.41
C LYS A 43 -0.98 -20.45 4.65
N ASN A 44 -1.41 -20.01 5.81
CA ASN A 44 -1.15 -18.67 6.32
C ASN A 44 0.36 -18.39 6.51
N GLU A 45 0.77 -17.16 6.25
CA GLU A 45 2.05 -16.62 6.66
C GLU A 45 2.20 -16.65 8.19
N ARG A 46 3.34 -17.16 8.66
CA ARG A 46 3.77 -16.97 10.04
C ARG A 46 4.35 -15.58 10.21
N TRP A 47 4.34 -15.08 11.44
CA TRP A 47 4.81 -13.73 11.73
C TRP A 47 6.20 -13.42 11.18
N TRP A 48 7.15 -14.35 11.33
CA TRP A 48 8.51 -14.20 10.81
C TRP A 48 8.56 -14.09 9.28
N GLU A 49 7.62 -14.72 8.56
CA GLU A 49 7.47 -14.65 7.10
C GLU A 49 6.91 -13.28 6.71
N THR A 50 5.87 -12.80 7.40
CA THR A 50 5.31 -11.46 7.19
C THR A 50 6.35 -10.37 7.39
N ILE A 51 7.12 -10.41 8.51
CA ILE A 51 8.18 -9.43 8.74
C ILE A 51 9.27 -9.52 7.68
N LYS A 52 9.66 -10.74 7.25
CA LYS A 52 10.63 -10.93 6.17
C LYS A 52 10.14 -10.23 4.89
N ARG A 53 8.91 -10.51 4.46
CA ARG A 53 8.30 -9.92 3.27
C ARG A 53 8.28 -8.38 3.34
N VAL A 54 7.85 -7.83 4.47
CA VAL A 54 7.73 -6.37 4.66
C VAL A 54 9.11 -5.70 4.63
N VAL A 55 10.09 -6.25 5.34
CA VAL A 55 11.47 -5.71 5.36
C VAL A 55 12.12 -5.84 3.99
N GLU A 56 12.04 -7.01 3.36
CA GLU A 56 12.62 -7.23 2.03
C GLU A 56 11.98 -6.33 0.97
N GLY A 57 10.65 -6.12 1.00
CA GLY A 57 9.97 -5.18 0.11
C GLY A 57 10.43 -3.74 0.34
N THR A 58 10.57 -3.32 1.59
CA THR A 58 11.04 -1.97 1.94
C THR A 58 12.45 -1.71 1.41
N TYR A 59 13.38 -2.64 1.64
CA TYR A 59 14.77 -2.51 1.18
C TYR A 59 14.91 -2.73 -0.33
N SER A 60 14.04 -3.52 -0.96
CA SER A 60 14.00 -3.65 -2.43
C SER A 60 13.58 -2.34 -3.09
N MET A 61 12.55 -1.68 -2.56
CA MET A 61 12.12 -0.35 -3.01
C MET A 61 13.23 0.70 -2.84
N GLN A 62 13.91 0.71 -1.68
CA GLN A 62 15.05 1.60 -1.44
C GLN A 62 16.20 1.34 -2.40
N LYS A 63 16.56 0.06 -2.61
CA LYS A 63 17.60 -0.37 -3.55
C LYS A 63 17.28 0.08 -4.97
N ASN A 64 16.03 -0.12 -5.42
CA ASN A 64 15.55 0.32 -6.72
C ASN A 64 15.77 1.82 -6.95
N TRP A 65 15.44 2.64 -5.94
CA TRP A 65 15.67 4.08 -6.00
C TRP A 65 17.17 4.44 -6.08
N ILE A 66 17.98 3.84 -5.21
CA ILE A 66 19.41 4.13 -5.12
C ILE A 66 20.14 3.72 -6.41
N ASP A 67 19.86 2.54 -6.93
CA ASP A 67 20.48 2.03 -8.16
C ASP A 67 20.04 2.86 -9.38
N SER A 68 18.75 3.23 -9.48
CA SER A 68 18.24 4.03 -10.61
C SER A 68 18.79 5.45 -10.66
N HIS A 69 19.22 5.98 -9.52
CA HIS A 69 19.82 7.31 -9.39
C HIS A 69 21.35 7.25 -9.20
N GLN A 70 21.97 6.07 -9.31
CA GLN A 70 23.42 5.85 -9.18
C GLN A 70 24.00 6.40 -7.86
N LEU A 71 23.25 6.26 -6.77
CA LEU A 71 23.62 6.82 -5.45
C LEU A 71 24.57 5.90 -4.64
N GLY A 72 24.94 4.73 -5.18
CA GLY A 72 25.90 3.81 -4.58
C GLY A 72 25.30 2.91 -3.49
N TRP A 73 24.61 1.84 -3.88
CA TRP A 73 24.07 0.86 -2.94
C TRP A 73 25.16 0.12 -2.16
N ASN A 74 25.14 0.21 -0.83
CA ASN A 74 26.03 -0.57 0.03
C ASN A 74 25.31 -1.81 0.59
N PRO A 75 25.61 -3.03 0.09
CA PRO A 75 24.92 -4.25 0.50
C PRO A 75 25.18 -4.62 1.97
N TRP A 76 26.34 -4.30 2.52
CA TRP A 76 26.69 -4.60 3.91
C TRP A 76 25.91 -3.72 4.89
N GLN A 77 25.86 -2.42 4.61
CA GLN A 77 25.06 -1.48 5.39
C GLN A 77 23.58 -1.86 5.34
N ALA A 78 23.06 -2.15 4.15
CA ALA A 78 21.66 -2.53 3.97
C ALA A 78 21.32 -3.85 4.71
N GLN A 79 22.20 -4.86 4.69
CA GLN A 79 21.99 -6.07 5.49
C GLN A 79 21.94 -5.75 6.98
N ALA A 80 22.88 -4.97 7.50
CA ALA A 80 22.92 -4.63 8.92
C ALA A 80 21.65 -3.88 9.36
N SER A 81 21.24 -2.85 8.62
CA SER A 81 20.06 -2.05 8.97
C SER A 81 18.75 -2.82 8.76
N ALA A 82 18.66 -3.69 7.75
CA ALA A 82 17.48 -4.52 7.52
C ALA A 82 17.31 -5.59 8.60
N GLN A 83 18.41 -6.17 9.10
CA GLN A 83 18.38 -7.11 10.22
C GLN A 83 17.93 -6.42 11.52
N GLU A 84 18.39 -5.19 11.77
CA GLU A 84 17.90 -4.40 12.90
C GLU A 84 16.41 -4.07 12.76
N MET A 85 15.96 -3.63 11.58
CA MET A 85 14.55 -3.37 11.29
C MET A 85 13.70 -4.62 11.55
N TYR A 86 14.15 -5.77 11.03
CA TYR A 86 13.50 -7.05 11.22
C TYR A 86 13.36 -7.42 12.70
N ASP A 87 14.45 -7.34 13.47
CA ASP A 87 14.41 -7.71 14.89
C ASP A 87 13.44 -6.81 15.68
N ARG A 88 13.49 -5.49 15.45
CA ARG A 88 12.60 -4.53 16.09
C ARG A 88 11.14 -4.78 15.72
N MET A 89 10.83 -5.07 14.46
CA MET A 89 9.48 -5.41 14.03
C MET A 89 9.01 -6.76 14.57
N PHE A 90 9.86 -7.78 14.54
CA PHE A 90 9.53 -9.11 15.07
C PHE A 90 9.15 -9.02 16.55
N ASN A 91 9.91 -8.24 17.32
CA ASN A 91 9.66 -7.99 18.74
C ASN A 91 8.66 -6.84 18.99
N MET A 92 7.93 -6.38 17.95
CA MET A 92 6.87 -5.36 18.00
C MET A 92 7.28 -4.04 18.66
N LYS A 93 8.54 -3.63 18.51
CA LYS A 93 9.04 -2.33 18.99
C LYS A 93 8.53 -1.17 18.14
N PHE A 94 8.30 -1.42 16.86
CA PHE A 94 7.52 -0.59 15.97
C PHE A 94 6.91 -1.49 14.90
N LEU A 95 5.83 -1.05 14.27
CA LEU A 95 5.24 -1.72 13.12
C LEU A 95 4.80 -0.66 12.10
N PRO A 96 4.83 -0.97 10.79
CA PRO A 96 4.18 -0.13 9.82
C PRO A 96 2.65 -0.14 10.04
N PRO A 97 1.91 0.78 9.41
CA PRO A 97 0.45 0.68 9.39
C PRO A 97 -0.02 -0.69 8.89
N GLY A 98 -1.25 -1.07 9.24
CA GLY A 98 -1.84 -2.35 8.84
C GLY A 98 -1.75 -2.63 7.33
N ARG A 99 -1.87 -1.60 6.48
CA ARG A 99 -1.68 -1.74 5.03
C ARG A 99 -0.23 -2.05 4.65
N GLY A 100 0.74 -1.46 5.33
CA GLY A 100 2.15 -1.80 5.18
C GLY A 100 2.42 -3.25 5.54
N LEU A 101 1.85 -3.76 6.65
CA LEU A 101 1.94 -5.19 7.01
C LEU A 101 1.32 -6.10 5.92
N TRP A 102 0.18 -5.70 5.36
CA TRP A 102 -0.57 -6.51 4.40
C TRP A 102 -0.02 -6.46 2.97
N ALA A 103 0.46 -5.32 2.50
CA ALA A 103 0.71 -5.06 1.07
C ALA A 103 2.20 -4.89 0.70
N MET A 104 3.07 -4.51 1.65
CA MET A 104 4.51 -4.34 1.35
C MET A 104 5.14 -5.67 0.96
N GLY A 105 5.96 -5.67 -0.09
CA GLY A 105 6.65 -6.85 -0.60
C GLY A 105 5.73 -7.91 -1.23
N THR A 106 4.49 -7.55 -1.55
CA THR A 106 3.54 -8.43 -2.26
C THR A 106 3.53 -8.08 -3.75
N SER A 107 2.87 -8.90 -4.59
CA SER A 107 2.67 -8.57 -6.01
C SER A 107 1.95 -7.23 -6.25
N ILE A 108 1.17 -6.74 -5.27
CA ILE A 108 0.54 -5.41 -5.34
C ILE A 108 1.61 -4.30 -5.49
N THR A 109 2.68 -4.39 -4.71
CA THR A 109 3.76 -3.40 -4.70
C THR A 109 4.89 -3.76 -5.66
N GLU A 110 5.23 -5.05 -5.76
CA GLU A 110 6.42 -5.52 -6.47
C GLU A 110 6.21 -5.84 -7.96
N GLU A 111 4.96 -6.07 -8.39
CA GLU A 111 4.63 -6.38 -9.80
C GLU A 111 3.70 -5.34 -10.40
N ARG A 112 2.64 -4.98 -9.66
CA ARG A 112 1.66 -3.99 -10.12
C ARG A 112 2.08 -2.54 -9.88
N ASN A 113 3.13 -2.31 -9.08
CA ASN A 113 3.61 -0.97 -8.70
C ASN A 113 2.51 -0.06 -8.10
N LEU A 114 1.51 -0.64 -7.43
CA LEU A 114 0.39 0.09 -6.83
C LEU A 114 0.75 0.56 -5.41
N TYR A 115 1.71 1.48 -5.30
CA TYR A 115 2.21 1.96 -4.01
C TYR A 115 1.20 2.80 -3.21
N ALA A 116 0.13 3.28 -3.84
CA ALA A 116 -1.03 3.82 -3.13
C ALA A 116 -1.64 2.80 -2.14
N ALA A 117 -1.42 1.49 -2.34
CA ALA A 117 -1.78 0.44 -1.38
C ALA A 117 -1.04 0.54 -0.03
N LEU A 118 0.06 1.31 0.04
CA LEU A 118 0.82 1.55 1.27
C LEU A 118 0.39 2.83 2.00
N ASN A 119 -0.42 3.67 1.36
CA ASN A 119 -0.96 4.88 1.94
C ASN A 119 -2.36 4.58 2.49
N ASN A 120 -2.60 4.93 3.75
CA ASN A 120 -3.88 4.64 4.40
C ASN A 120 -4.91 5.73 4.20
N CYS A 121 -4.44 6.98 4.17
CA CYS A 121 -5.28 8.16 4.20
C CYS A 121 -4.81 9.15 3.14
N ALA A 122 -5.75 9.93 2.62
CA ALA A 122 -5.49 11.06 1.74
C ALA A 122 -6.44 12.21 2.07
N PHE A 123 -6.14 13.36 1.50
CA PHE A 123 -7.02 14.52 1.53
C PHE A 123 -7.14 15.10 0.12
N VAL A 124 -8.33 15.57 -0.24
CA VAL A 124 -8.56 16.31 -1.48
C VAL A 124 -9.43 17.53 -1.22
N SER A 125 -9.00 18.69 -1.71
CA SER A 125 -9.76 19.93 -1.59
C SER A 125 -10.66 20.12 -2.81
N THR A 126 -11.81 20.77 -2.60
CA THR A 126 -12.67 21.21 -3.70
C THR A 126 -12.43 22.67 -4.07
N SER A 127 -11.42 23.34 -3.50
CA SER A 127 -11.15 24.77 -3.77
C SER A 127 -10.81 25.08 -5.23
N THR A 128 -10.34 24.09 -5.99
CA THR A 128 -9.98 24.22 -7.41
C THR A 128 -11.08 23.76 -8.38
N ILE A 129 -12.29 23.49 -7.89
CA ILE A 129 -13.40 22.93 -8.69
C ILE A 129 -13.76 23.77 -9.93
N LYS A 130 -13.49 25.08 -9.90
CA LYS A 130 -13.66 25.98 -11.07
C LYS A 130 -12.73 25.63 -12.23
N ASP A 131 -11.52 25.15 -11.93
CA ASP A 131 -10.47 24.88 -12.92
C ASP A 131 -10.45 23.40 -13.33
N ASP A 132 -10.74 22.51 -12.38
CA ASP A 132 -10.55 21.07 -12.56
C ASP A 132 -11.84 20.24 -12.48
N TYR A 133 -12.99 20.87 -12.24
CA TYR A 133 -14.33 20.28 -12.30
C TYR A 133 -14.44 18.97 -11.52
N SER A 134 -14.47 17.83 -12.21
CA SER A 134 -14.67 16.52 -11.60
C SER A 134 -13.42 15.95 -10.93
N LYS A 135 -12.23 16.52 -11.13
CA LYS A 135 -10.96 15.92 -10.66
C LYS A 135 -10.93 15.62 -9.16
N PRO A 136 -11.41 16.48 -8.24
CA PRO A 136 -11.43 16.17 -6.81
C PRO A 136 -12.26 14.90 -6.50
N PHE A 137 -13.36 14.70 -7.21
CA PHE A 137 -14.23 13.54 -7.07
C PHE A 137 -13.63 12.29 -7.71
N CYS A 138 -12.99 12.41 -8.88
CA CYS A 138 -12.26 11.32 -9.51
C CYS A 138 -11.11 10.84 -8.60
N PHE A 139 -10.36 11.74 -7.98
CA PHE A 139 -9.31 11.39 -7.02
C PHE A 139 -9.89 10.67 -5.80
N LEU A 140 -10.97 11.19 -5.22
CA LEU A 140 -11.65 10.57 -4.09
C LEU A 140 -12.10 9.15 -4.42
N MET A 141 -12.76 8.96 -5.57
CA MET A 141 -13.23 7.67 -6.04
C MET A 141 -12.06 6.69 -6.26
N ASP A 142 -11.01 7.13 -6.94
CA ASP A 142 -9.85 6.31 -7.25
C ASP A 142 -9.12 5.83 -5.98
N ALA A 143 -8.83 6.76 -5.07
CA ALA A 143 -8.16 6.45 -3.81
C ALA A 143 -9.03 5.56 -2.90
N SER A 144 -10.34 5.81 -2.84
CA SER A 144 -11.27 4.98 -2.06
C SER A 144 -11.35 3.54 -2.59
N MET A 145 -11.33 3.35 -3.92
CA MET A 145 -11.29 2.01 -4.53
C MET A 145 -9.97 1.28 -4.29
N LEU A 146 -8.89 2.03 -4.04
CA LEU A 146 -7.62 1.49 -3.57
C LEU A 146 -7.59 1.24 -2.06
N GLY A 147 -8.70 1.42 -1.34
CA GLY A 147 -8.81 1.21 0.11
C GLY A 147 -8.12 2.31 0.94
N VAL A 148 -7.99 3.51 0.38
CA VAL A 148 -7.49 4.70 1.06
C VAL A 148 -8.68 5.51 1.60
N GLY A 149 -8.65 5.89 2.88
CA GLY A 149 -9.64 6.80 3.44
C GLY A 149 -9.37 8.24 3.00
N VAL A 150 -10.32 8.87 2.30
CA VAL A 150 -10.13 10.23 1.77
C VAL A 150 -10.99 11.24 2.55
N GLY A 151 -10.33 12.13 3.27
CA GLY A 151 -10.97 13.34 3.79
C GLY A 151 -11.13 14.39 2.68
N PHE A 152 -12.17 15.20 2.74
CA PHE A 152 -12.37 16.29 1.77
C PHE A 152 -12.98 17.52 2.42
N ASP A 153 -12.75 18.68 1.82
CA ASP A 153 -13.45 19.92 2.15
C ASP A 153 -14.52 20.27 1.11
N THR A 154 -15.37 21.24 1.46
CA THR A 154 -16.43 21.76 0.59
C THR A 154 -16.16 23.21 0.18
N LYS A 155 -14.89 23.63 0.08
CA LYS A 155 -14.53 25.02 -0.28
C LYS A 155 -14.96 25.42 -1.68
N GLY A 156 -15.18 24.45 -2.57
CA GLY A 156 -15.73 24.67 -3.90
C GLY A 156 -17.24 24.94 -3.93
N ALA A 157 -17.92 24.90 -2.78
CA ALA A 157 -19.36 25.13 -2.73
C ALA A 157 -19.72 26.55 -3.21
N GLY A 158 -20.65 26.64 -4.16
CA GLY A 158 -21.07 27.91 -4.76
C GLY A 158 -20.13 28.48 -5.82
N GLU A 159 -18.96 27.85 -6.05
CA GLU A 159 -17.98 28.33 -7.01
C GLU A 159 -18.36 28.00 -8.47
N ILE A 160 -19.21 26.99 -8.69
CA ILE A 160 -19.68 26.60 -10.03
C ILE A 160 -21.20 26.50 -10.09
N VAL A 161 -21.76 26.74 -11.28
CA VAL A 161 -23.17 26.48 -11.58
C VAL A 161 -23.27 25.14 -12.30
N VAL A 162 -23.85 24.13 -11.65
CA VAL A 162 -24.11 22.83 -12.27
C VAL A 162 -25.33 22.96 -13.18
N LYS A 163 -25.10 22.99 -14.50
CA LYS A 163 -26.17 22.96 -15.50
C LYS A 163 -26.60 21.51 -15.73
N GLY A 164 -27.89 21.31 -16.02
CA GLY A 164 -28.41 20.00 -16.41
C GLY A 164 -27.83 19.51 -17.75
N ILE A 165 -28.23 18.30 -18.16
CA ILE A 165 -27.78 17.72 -19.43
C ILE A 165 -28.14 18.62 -20.62
N ASN A 166 -27.22 18.77 -21.57
CA ASN A 166 -27.52 19.41 -22.85
C ASN A 166 -28.31 18.42 -23.72
N LYS A 167 -29.61 18.66 -23.89
CA LYS A 167 -30.53 17.79 -24.64
C LYS A 167 -30.29 17.81 -26.15
N ASP A 168 -29.65 18.85 -26.67
CA ASP A 168 -29.33 18.97 -28.10
C ASP A 168 -28.02 18.24 -28.45
N ARG A 169 -27.27 17.77 -27.44
CA ARG A 169 -26.03 17.02 -27.65
C ARG A 169 -26.35 15.61 -28.14
N LYS A 170 -25.62 15.15 -29.14
CA LYS A 170 -25.68 13.77 -29.63
C LYS A 170 -25.47 12.79 -28.48
N ILE A 171 -26.35 11.79 -28.38
CA ILE A 171 -26.21 10.70 -27.41
C ILE A 171 -24.91 9.95 -27.68
N THR A 172 -24.07 9.84 -26.66
CA THR A 172 -22.83 9.07 -26.68
C THR A 172 -22.95 7.91 -25.70
N THR A 173 -22.75 6.70 -26.17
CA THR A 173 -22.66 5.51 -25.31
C THR A 173 -21.19 5.28 -24.95
N TYR A 174 -20.89 5.22 -23.66
CA TYR A 174 -19.57 4.82 -23.16
C TYR A 174 -19.70 3.46 -22.48
N GLN A 175 -19.04 2.44 -23.04
CA GLN A 175 -18.97 1.13 -22.40
C GLN A 175 -17.90 1.18 -21.31
N ILE A 176 -18.34 1.08 -20.06
CA ILE A 176 -17.45 1.15 -18.90
C ILE A 176 -16.63 -0.16 -18.83
N PRO A 177 -15.29 -0.10 -18.93
CA PRO A 177 -14.45 -1.27 -18.72
C PRO A 177 -14.58 -1.76 -17.26
N ASP A 178 -14.54 -3.08 -17.06
CA ASP A 178 -14.52 -3.69 -15.72
C ASP A 178 -13.13 -3.55 -15.06
N THR A 179 -12.71 -2.30 -14.86
CA THR A 179 -11.46 -1.93 -14.21
C THR A 179 -11.71 -0.72 -13.32
N ARG A 180 -10.98 -0.60 -12.21
CA ARG A 180 -11.05 0.58 -11.32
C ARG A 180 -11.01 1.90 -12.10
N GLU A 181 -10.10 2.02 -13.04
CA GLU A 181 -9.93 3.22 -13.87
C GLU A 181 -11.12 3.44 -14.81
N GLY A 182 -11.76 2.38 -15.29
CA GLY A 182 -12.99 2.46 -16.08
C GLY A 182 -14.14 3.07 -15.29
N TRP A 183 -14.31 2.63 -14.04
CA TRP A 183 -15.31 3.19 -13.13
C TRP A 183 -15.02 4.67 -12.83
N VAL A 184 -13.77 5.03 -12.50
CA VAL A 184 -13.38 6.44 -12.24
C VAL A 184 -13.59 7.34 -13.46
N LYS A 185 -13.28 6.85 -14.68
CA LYS A 185 -13.49 7.61 -15.93
C LYS A 185 -14.95 7.81 -16.30
N SER A 186 -15.85 7.02 -15.72
CA SER A 186 -17.29 7.11 -15.99
C SER A 186 -18.01 8.20 -15.16
N LEU A 187 -17.30 8.80 -14.19
CA LEU A 187 -17.77 9.92 -13.36
C LEU A 187 -17.73 11.26 -14.13
#